data_AF-A0A529M140-F1
#
_entry.id   AF-A0A529M140-F1
#
_cell.length_a   1.000
_cell.length_b   1.000
_cell.length_c   1.000
_cell.angle_alpha   90.00
_cell.angle_beta   90.00
_cell.angle_gamma   90.00
#
_symmetry.space_group_name_H-M   'P 1'
#
loop_
_entity.id
_entity.type
_entity.pdbx_description
1 polymer ?
#
loop_
_entity_poly.entity_id
_entity_poly.type
_entity_poly.pdbx_seq_one_letter_code
_entity_poly.pdbx_strand_id
1 'polypeptide(L)' 'AAYPWLGFVAAFAEAATIGGIADWYAVVALFRRPLGLPIPHTAIIPENQHRIADNLGRFIEANFLAPEPVREKLAEVDF' A
#
# COMPACT_ATOMS: atom_id res chain seq x y z
N ALA A 1 -5.79 14.49 -45.98
CA ALA A 1 -6.66 13.48 -45.35
C ALA A 1 -6.48 13.59 -43.84
N ALA A 2 -7.54 13.90 -43.09
CA ALA A 2 -7.48 13.80 -41.63
C ALA A 2 -7.57 12.32 -41.28
N TYR A 3 -6.56 11.77 -40.59
CA TYR A 3 -6.54 10.38 -40.16
C TYR A 3 -7.29 10.27 -38.82
N PRO A 4 -8.58 9.88 -38.81
CA PRO A 4 -9.41 10.00 -37.61
C PRO A 4 -8.96 9.07 -36.48
N TRP A 5 -8.29 7.96 -36.86
CA TRP A 5 -7.72 6.99 -35.94
C TRP A 5 -6.59 7.56 -35.07
N LEU A 6 -5.85 8.57 -35.57
CA LEU A 6 -4.81 9.25 -34.77
C LEU A 6 -5.42 10.06 -33.61
N GLY A 7 -6.65 10.55 -33.76
CA GLY A 7 -7.36 11.25 -32.68
C GLY A 7 -7.67 10.34 -31.49
N PHE A 8 -8.00 9.07 -31.74
CA PHE A 8 -8.22 8.09 -30.68
C PHE A 8 -6.93 7.75 -29.92
N VAL A 9 -5.81 7.62 -30.64
CA VAL A 9 -4.50 7.38 -30.02
C VAL A 9 -4.06 8.59 -29.19
N ALA A 10 -4.29 9.81 -29.68
CA ALA A 10 -4.01 11.03 -28.95
C ALA A 10 -4.84 11.13 -27.65
N ALA A 11 -6.15 10.90 -27.73
CA ALA A 11 -7.03 10.91 -26.56
C ALA A 11 -6.65 9.83 -25.53
N PHE A 12 -6.24 8.65 -25.99
CA PHE A 12 -5.75 7.59 -25.10
C PHE A 12 -4.43 7.99 -24.42
N ALA A 13 -3.49 8.60 -25.15
CA ALA A 13 -2.23 9.06 -24.58
C ALA A 13 -2.44 10.18 -23.54
N GLU A 14 -3.36 11.11 -23.79
CA GLU A 14 -3.76 12.13 -22.83
C GLU A 14 -4.35 11.51 -21.56
N ALA A 15 -5.28 10.57 -21.71
CA ALA A 15 -5.89 9.87 -20.59
C ALA A 15 -4.84 9.05 -19.78
N ALA A 16 -3.94 8.35 -20.48
CA ALA A 16 -2.88 7.56 -19.84
C ALA A 16 -1.90 8.43 -19.05
N THR A 17 -1.59 9.63 -19.56
CA THR A 17 -0.70 10.57 -18.86
C THR A 17 -1.32 11.03 -17.54
N ILE A 18 -2.60 11.40 -17.56
CA ILE A 18 -3.33 11.81 -16.35
C ILE A 18 -3.47 10.63 -15.37
N GLY A 19 -3.78 9.43 -15.89
CA GLY A 19 -3.89 8.21 -15.09
C GLY A 19 -2.59 7.86 -14.37
N GLY A 20 -1.45 7.98 -15.05
CA GLY A 20 -0.14 7.74 -14.45
C GLY A 20 0.21 8.72 -13.33
N ILE A 21 -0.15 10.00 -13.49
CA ILE A 21 0.04 11.02 -12.44
C ILE A 21 -0.84 10.72 -11.23
N ALA A 22 -2.08 10.29 -11.45
CA ALA A 22 -3.00 9.95 -10.37
C ALA A 22 -2.52 8.74 -9.56
N ASP A 23 -2.04 7.69 -10.24
CA ASP A 23 -1.49 6.50 -9.58
C ASP A 23 -0.26 6.84 -8.73
N TRP A 24 0.68 7.63 -9.29
CA TRP A 24 1.82 8.13 -8.54
C TRP A 24 1.39 8.91 -7.28
N TYR A 25 0.44 9.83 -7.42
CA TYR A 25 -0.06 10.61 -6.29
C TYR A 25 -0.69 9.71 -5.21
N ALA A 26 -1.47 8.70 -5.59
CA ALA A 26 -2.12 7.79 -4.66
C ALA A 26 -1.10 7.00 -3.81
N VAL A 27 -0.07 6.42 -4.46
CA VAL A 27 1.00 5.70 -3.76
C VAL A 27 1.79 6.64 -2.86
N VAL A 28 2.17 7.82 -3.35
CA VAL A 28 2.88 8.83 -2.55
C VAL A 28 2.03 9.22 -1.35
N ALA A 29 0.75 9.55 -1.52
CA ALA A 29 -0.18 9.94 -0.46
C ALA A 29 -0.44 8.83 0.56
N LEU A 30 -0.27 7.55 0.21
CA LEU A 30 -0.37 6.46 1.16
C LEU A 30 0.80 6.48 2.17
N PHE A 31 2.02 6.76 1.69
CA PHE A 31 3.25 6.63 2.46
C PHE A 31 3.87 7.95 2.95
N ARG A 32 3.60 9.07 2.28
CA ARG A 32 4.26 10.37 2.50
C ARG A 32 3.37 11.52 2.01
N ARG A 33 3.75 12.75 2.34
CA ARG A 33 3.04 13.94 1.85
C ARG A 33 3.55 14.29 0.43
N PRO A 34 2.69 14.28 -0.61
CA PRO A 34 3.11 14.66 -1.95
C PRO A 34 3.61 16.12 -1.94
N LEU A 35 4.80 16.35 -2.52
CA LEU A 35 5.48 17.65 -2.54
C LEU A 35 5.81 18.26 -1.16
N GLY A 36 5.70 17.49 -0.08
CA GLY A 36 5.97 17.98 1.29
C GLY A 36 4.93 18.97 1.83
N LEU A 37 3.81 19.16 1.13
CA LEU A 37 2.75 20.08 1.55
C LEU A 37 1.87 19.44 2.64
N PRO A 38 1.39 20.19 3.64
CA PRO A 38 0.51 19.68 4.70
C PRO A 38 -0.93 19.53 4.19
N ILE A 39 -1.14 18.62 3.23
CA ILE A 39 -2.46 18.29 2.70
C ILE A 39 -3.17 17.35 3.69
N PRO A 40 -4.39 17.66 4.15
CA PRO A 40 -5.15 16.76 5.02
C PRO A 40 -5.44 15.43 4.30
N HIS A 41 -5.42 14.30 5.03
CA HIS A 41 -5.65 12.95 4.49
C HIS A 41 -4.55 12.43 3.54
N THR A 42 -3.30 12.86 3.72
CA THR A 42 -2.10 12.29 3.05
C THR A 42 -1.16 11.72 4.11
N ALA A 43 -0.28 10.78 3.74
CA ALA A 43 0.47 9.94 4.66
C ALA A 43 -0.42 9.05 5.57
N ILE A 44 -1.41 8.39 4.97
CA ILE A 44 -2.42 7.57 5.68
C ILE A 44 -1.78 6.47 6.53
N ILE A 45 -0.74 5.78 6.02
CA ILE A 45 -0.05 4.72 6.76
C ILE A 45 0.70 5.26 7.97
N PRO A 46 1.59 6.27 7.84
CA PRO A 46 2.24 6.91 9.00
C PRO A 46 1.26 7.40 10.06
N GLU A 47 0.15 8.04 9.65
CA GLU A 47 -0.87 8.55 10.57
C GLU A 47 -1.58 7.43 11.35
N ASN A 48 -1.63 6.21 10.82
CA ASN A 48 -2.28 5.05 11.44
C ASN A 48 -1.30 3.96 11.93
N GLN A 49 0.01 4.20 11.89
CA GLN A 49 1.04 3.18 12.11
C GLN A 49 0.89 2.48 13.47
N HIS A 50 0.61 3.23 14.54
CA HIS A 50 0.42 2.67 15.88
C HIS A 50 -0.73 1.67 15.93
N ARG A 51 -1.90 2.05 15.40
CA ARG A 51 -3.09 1.18 15.34
C ARG A 51 -2.83 -0.08 14.52
N ILE A 52 -2.08 0.04 13.42
CA ILE A 52 -1.71 -1.09 12.57
C ILE A 52 -0.76 -2.03 13.33
N ALA A 53 0.26 -1.48 14.01
CA ALA A 53 1.23 -2.24 14.78
C ALA A 53 0.56 -3.03 15.92
N ASP A 54 -0.36 -2.40 16.68
CA ASP A 54 -1.08 -3.07 17.76
C ASP A 54 -1.93 -4.25 17.27
N ASN A 55 -2.64 -4.06 16.14
CA ASN A 55 -3.44 -5.12 15.54
C ASN A 55 -2.57 -6.27 15.01
N LEU A 56 -1.44 -5.94 14.39
CA LEU A 56 -0.49 -6.93 13.89
C LEU A 56 0.15 -7.71 15.04
N GLY A 57 0.50 -7.05 16.14
CA GLY A 57 1.02 -7.69 17.35
C GLY A 57 0.05 -8.72 17.91
N ARG A 58 -1.22 -8.33 18.10
CA ARG A 58 -2.28 -9.26 18.53
C ARG A 58 -2.47 -10.43 17.57
N PHE A 59 -2.40 -10.17 16.26
CA PHE A 59 -2.53 -11.22 15.25
C PHE A 59 -1.38 -12.23 15.35
N ILE A 60 -0.14 -11.77 15.49
CA ILE A 60 1.03 -12.64 15.63
C ILE A 60 0.95 -13.44 16.92
N GLU A 61 0.56 -12.81 18.03
CA GLU A 61 0.35 -13.47 19.31
C GLU A 61 -0.65 -14.63 19.18
N ALA A 62 -1.81 -14.37 18.57
CA ALA A 62 -2.87 -15.35 18.44
C ALA A 62 -2.56 -16.49 17.47
N ASN A 63 -1.82 -16.25 16.39
CA ASN A 63 -1.61 -17.24 15.32
C ASN A 63 -0.27 -17.98 15.41
N PHE A 64 0.78 -17.32 15.92
CA PHE A 64 2.14 -17.87 15.94
C PHE A 64 2.68 -18.14 17.34
N LEU A 65 2.19 -17.41 18.36
CA LEU A 65 2.61 -17.59 19.75
C LEU A 65 1.57 -18.35 20.58
N ALA A 66 0.51 -18.87 19.95
CA ALA A 66 -0.45 -19.73 20.62
C ALA A 66 0.26 -20.99 21.16
N PRO A 67 -0.16 -21.51 22.34
CA PRO A 67 0.54 -22.61 23.02
C PRO A 67 0.72 -23.86 22.16
N GLU A 68 -0.27 -24.17 21.31
CA GLU A 68 -0.25 -25.32 20.40
C GLU A 68 0.87 -25.22 19.35
N PRO A 69 0.90 -24.21 18.45
CA PRO A 69 1.99 -24.08 17.46
C PRO A 69 3.39 -23.87 18.07
N VAL A 70 3.49 -23.24 19.25
CA VAL A 70 4.77 -23.06 19.95
C VAL A 70 5.31 -24.40 20.47
N ARG A 71 4.43 -25.25 21.01
CA ARG A 71 4.80 -26.59 21.50
C ARG A 71 5.21 -27.51 20.36
N GLU A 72 4.54 -27.42 19.21
CA GLU A 72 4.89 -28.17 18.01
C GLU A 72 6.27 -27.76 17.46
N LYS A 73 6.55 -26.45 17.36
CA LYS A 73 7.89 -25.97 16.98
C LYS A 73 8.99 -26.34 17.98
N LEU A 74 8.71 -26.30 19.29
CA LEU A 74 9.67 -26.71 20.31
C LEU A 74 9.97 -28.21 20.27
N ALA A 75 9.04 -29.04 19.79
CA ALA A 75 9.26 -30.47 19.62
C ALA A 75 10.12 -30.81 18.38
N GLU A 76 10.16 -29.92 17.37
CA GLU A 76 11.06 -30.05 16.21
C GLU A 76 12.50 -29.60 16.49
N VAL A 77 12.71 -28.74 17.49
CA VAL A 77 14.05 -28.30 17.89
C VAL A 77 14.62 -29.32 18.88
N ASP A 78 15.35 -30.30 18.34
CA ASP A 78 16.15 -31.27 19.10
C ASP A 78 17.33 -30.52 19.75
N PHE A 79 17.46 -30.59 21.08
CA PHE A 79 18.56 -29.99 21.85
C PHE A 79 19.68 -30.99 22.10
#